data_AF-K2B8G8-F1
#
_entry.id   AF-K2B8G8-F1
#
_cell.length_a   1.000
_cell.length_b   1.000
_cell.length_c   1.000
_cell.angle_alpha   90.00
_cell.angle_beta   90.00
_cell.angle_gamma   90.00
#
_symmetry.space_group_name_H-M   'P 1'
#
loop_
_entity.id
_entity.type
_entity.pdbx_description
1 polymer ?
#
loop_
_entity_poly.entity_id
_entity_poly.type
_entity_poly.pdbx_seq_one_letter_code
_entity_poly.pdbx_strand_id
1 'polypeptide(L)' 'EITIEKGLEVMANDEYLEITPESVRLRKQFLSEGDRVRASRKAK' A
#
# COMPACT_ATOMS: atom_id res chain seq x y z
N GLU A 1 -14.69 7.80 1.09
CA GLU A 1 -14.38 7.02 2.30
C GLU A 1 -13.95 5.62 1.88
N ILE A 2 -12.79 5.16 2.34
CA ILE A 2 -12.31 3.79 2.06
C ILE A 2 -12.76 2.94 3.24
N THR A 3 -13.62 1.94 2.97
CA THR A 3 -13.93 0.89 3.93
C THR A 3 -12.87 -0.21 3.86
N ILE A 4 -12.81 -1.09 4.86
CA ILE A 4 -11.80 -2.16 4.91
C ILE A 4 -11.99 -3.12 3.71
N GLU A 5 -13.23 -3.47 3.40
CA GLU A 5 -13.58 -4.39 2.32
C GLU A 5 -13.16 -3.81 0.96
N LYS A 6 -13.54 -2.55 0.72
CA LYS A 6 -13.20 -1.87 -0.52
C LYS A 6 -11.70 -1.61 -0.63
N GLY A 7 -11.04 -1.31 0.50
CA GLY A 7 -9.59 -1.16 0.57
C GLY A 7 -8.85 -2.44 0.22
N LEU A 8 -9.30 -3.60 0.73
CA LEU A 8 -8.72 -4.90 0.40
C LEU A 8 -8.96 -5.31 -1.06
N GLU A 9 -10.10 -4.95 -1.63
CA GLU A 9 -10.40 -5.25 -3.05
C GLU A 9 -9.51 -4.46 -4.02
N VAL A 10 -9.23 -3.18 -3.70
CA VAL A 10 -8.48 -2.29 -4.60
C VAL A 10 -6.97 -2.23 -4.30
N MET A 11 -6.50 -2.86 -3.23
CA MET A 11 -5.09 -2.81 -2.81
C MET A 11 -4.18 -3.48 -3.83
N ALA A 12 -3.12 -2.79 -4.25
CA ALA A 12 -2.10 -3.38 -5.11
C ALA A 12 -1.12 -4.25 -4.30
N ASN A 13 -0.40 -5.15 -5.00
CA ASN A 13 0.59 -6.04 -4.39
C ASN A 13 1.77 -5.30 -3.74
N ASP A 14 2.02 -4.04 -4.10
CA ASP A 14 3.07 -3.18 -3.56
C ASP A 14 2.52 -2.12 -2.58
N GLU A 15 1.32 -2.38 -2.05
CA GLU A 15 0.62 -1.54 -1.08
C GLU A 15 0.24 -2.32 0.18
N TYR A 16 -0.06 -1.55 1.23
CA TYR A 16 -0.60 -1.98 2.50
C TYR A 16 -1.82 -1.13 2.83
N LEU A 17 -2.77 -1.74 3.54
CA LEU A 17 -3.90 -1.06 4.13
C LEU A 17 -3.54 -0.70 5.59
N GLU A 18 -3.35 0.59 5.85
CA GLU A 18 -3.09 1.09 7.20
C GLU A 18 -4.42 1.41 7.89
N ILE A 19 -4.66 0.73 9.01
CA ILE A 19 -5.92 0.79 9.75
C ILE A 19 -5.66 1.41 11.12
N THR A 20 -6.43 2.43 11.45
CA THR A 20 -6.49 3.09 12.76
C THR A 20 -7.95 3.15 13.23
N PRO A 21 -8.23 3.37 14.52
CA PRO A 21 -9.61 3.40 15.02
C PRO A 21 -10.50 4.46 14.32
N GLU A 22 -9.92 5.55 13.84
CA GLU A 22 -10.65 6.66 13.22
C GLU A 22 -10.57 6.68 11.69
N SER A 23 -9.61 5.96 11.10
CA SER A 23 -9.36 6.06 9.66
C SER A 23 -8.69 4.83 9.06
N VAL A 24 -8.97 4.61 7.77
CA VAL A 24 -8.34 3.58 6.95
C VAL A 24 -7.75 4.25 5.71
N ARG A 25 -6.50 3.92 5.37
CA ARG A 25 -5.80 4.46 4.19
C ARG A 25 -4.96 3.40 3.47
N LEU A 26 -4.81 3.57 2.16
CA LEU A 26 -3.84 2.80 1.37
C LEU A 26 -2.47 3.47 1.42
N ARG A 27 -1.42 2.65 1.52
CA ARG A 27 -0.05 3.12 1.65
C ARG A 27 0.91 2.23 0.87
N LYS A 28 1.84 2.81 0.13
CA LYS A 28 2.90 2.03 -0.55
C LYS A 28 3.76 1.30 0.48
N GLN A 29 4.17 0.08 0.17
CA GLN A 29 5.12 -0.68 1.00
C GLN A 29 6.43 0.07 1.18
N PHE A 30 6.93 0.67 0.10
CA PHE A 30 8.10 1.53 0.11
C PHE A 30 7.68 2.99 0.02
N LEU A 31 8.02 3.77 1.05
CA LEU A 31 7.60 5.17 1.15
C LEU A 31 8.34 6.05 0.16
N SER A 32 9.65 5.85 0.01
CA SER A 32 10.48 6.63 -0.90
C SER A 32 10.41 6.08 -2.33
N GLU A 33 10.43 6.97 -3.31
CA GLU A 33 10.50 6.56 -4.73
C GLU A 33 11.77 5.73 -5.02
N GLY A 34 12.89 6.08 -4.40
CA GLY A 34 14.15 5.36 -4.58
C GLY A 34 14.07 3.91 -4.11
N ASP A 35 13.39 3.66 -2.98
CA ASP A 35 13.16 2.31 -2.48
C ASP A 35 12.22 1.51 -3.38
N ARG A 36 11.17 2.15 -3.93
CA ARG A 36 10.26 1.51 -4.90
C ARG A 36 10.99 1.02 -6.14
N VAL A 37 11.84 1.87 -6.73
CA VAL A 37 12.63 1.51 -7.92
C VAL A 37 13.63 0.41 -7.61
N ARG A 38 14.24 0.40 -6.42
CA ARG A 38 15.14 -0.69 -6.01
C ARG A 38 14.39 -2.01 -5.83
N ALA A 39 13.22 -1.97 -5.18
CA ALA A 39 12.40 -3.15 -4.94
C ALA A 39 11.88 -3.78 -6.24
N SER A 40 11.40 -2.95 -7.19
CA SER A 40 10.91 -3.44 -8.48
C SER A 40 12.00 -4.11 -9.32
N ARG A 41 13.26 -3.67 -9.18
CA ARG A 41 14.42 -4.32 -9.83
C ARG A 41 14.79 -5.66 -9.20
N LYS A 42 14.59 -5.84 -7.89
CA LYS A 42 14.93 -7.08 -7.18
C LYS A 42 13.89 -8.18 -7.36
N ALA A 43 12.64 -7.82 -7.66
CA ALA A 43 11.56 -8.74 -7.95
C ALA A 43 11.55 -9.27 -9.40
N LYS A 44 12.49 -8.81 -10.24
CA LYS A 44 12.71 -9.27 -11.62
C LYS A 44 13.76 -10.37 -11.64
#